data_AF-A0A8A3S6D6-F1
#
_entry.id   AF-A0A8A3S6D6-F1
#
_cell.length_a   1.000
_cell.length_b   1.000
_cell.length_c   1.000
_cell.angle_alpha   90.00
_cell.angle_beta   90.00
_cell.angle_gamma   90.00
#
_symmetry.space_group_name_H-M   'P 1'
#
loop_
_entity.id
_entity.type
_entity.pdbx_description
1 polymer ?
#
loop_
_entity_poly.entity_id
_entity_poly.type
_entity_poly.pdbx_seq_one_letter_code
_entity_poly.pdbx_strand_id
1 'polypeptide(L)'
;MNFITKVLPTTVVGSYPVVKTGGLRSLLDPLRGAVETAVADQVRAGVDIISDGQVRGDMITAFVSHLPGIKGQSVVGRVQPPAKPLTVADTKYALSQHAKVKGIITGPSTLAHGLRIETPNYRGREELVLDLAQALVSEARALEAAGVTMVQIDEPIFSTGAADLAVGRQAVDLIASVLRIPSCLHVCGNLGEVVDEVLKTQVSVFDFEFSENQENLEILSGKDLRGRPIGYGCIASADPGVESIETVEKRLQKGIDLFGAENMLVDPDCGLRMLEREVAFQKLTAMTKAADRLRPEYEK
;
A
#
# COMPACT_ATOMS: atom_id res chain seq x y z
N MET A 1 16.31 0.85 -13.61
CA MET A 1 15.68 2.06 -14.17
C MET A 1 15.09 2.83 -12.99
N ASN A 2 15.57 4.05 -12.72
CA ASN A 2 15.00 4.87 -11.65
C ASN A 2 13.60 5.31 -12.09
N PHE A 3 12.56 4.63 -11.61
CA PHE A 3 11.17 5.03 -11.85
C PHE A 3 10.81 6.33 -11.10
N ILE A 4 11.63 6.68 -10.10
CA ILE A 4 11.64 7.93 -9.38
C ILE A 4 12.47 8.94 -10.18
N THR A 5 11.78 9.81 -10.91
CA THR A 5 12.39 10.89 -11.72
C THR A 5 12.39 12.24 -10.99
N LYS A 6 11.73 12.32 -9.84
CA LYS A 6 11.48 13.51 -9.04
C LYS A 6 12.00 13.23 -7.63
N VAL A 7 12.75 14.16 -7.03
CA VAL A 7 13.24 14.03 -5.66
C VAL A 7 12.07 14.22 -4.69
N LEU A 8 12.01 13.42 -3.62
CA LEU A 8 10.87 13.41 -2.67
C LEU A 8 9.51 13.36 -3.40
N PRO A 9 9.27 12.37 -4.30
CA PRO A 9 7.96 12.18 -4.90
C PRO A 9 6.98 11.78 -3.79
N THR A 10 5.75 12.25 -3.90
CA THR A 10 4.70 11.96 -2.92
C THR A 10 3.81 10.81 -3.38
N THR A 11 3.39 9.96 -2.46
CA THR A 11 2.43 8.88 -2.71
C THR A 11 1.47 8.77 -1.51
N VAL A 12 0.42 7.99 -1.67
CA VAL A 12 -0.41 7.49 -0.54
C VAL A 12 0.00 6.07 -0.21
N VAL A 13 -0.40 5.47 0.91
CA VAL A 13 -0.27 4.00 1.10
C VAL A 13 -1.30 3.26 0.25
N GLY A 14 -2.59 3.59 0.42
CA GLY A 14 -3.63 2.99 -0.41
C GLY A 14 -5.04 3.44 -0.10
N SER A 15 -5.58 2.95 1.01
CA SER A 15 -6.99 3.15 1.35
C SER A 15 -7.32 4.60 1.74
N TYR A 16 -8.52 5.06 1.38
CA TYR A 16 -8.99 6.43 1.61
C TYR A 16 -10.42 6.44 2.18
N PRO A 17 -10.86 7.52 2.87
CA PRO A 17 -12.22 7.60 3.43
C PRO A 17 -13.31 7.37 2.39
N VAL A 18 -14.30 6.55 2.76
CA VAL A 18 -15.41 6.18 1.86
C VAL A 18 -16.52 7.21 1.94
N VAL A 19 -16.66 8.05 0.91
CA VAL A 19 -17.80 8.97 0.80
C VAL A 19 -18.86 8.40 -0.13
N LYS A 20 -20.02 8.06 0.45
CA LYS A 20 -21.17 7.61 -0.33
C LYS A 20 -21.72 8.77 -1.15
N THR A 21 -21.79 8.59 -2.47
CA THR A 21 -22.39 9.58 -3.38
C THR A 21 -23.84 9.19 -3.67
N GLY A 22 -24.75 10.16 -3.60
CA GLY A 22 -26.16 9.98 -3.98
C GLY A 22 -26.38 10.14 -5.49
N GLY A 23 -27.55 9.73 -5.98
CA GLY A 23 -28.02 10.00 -7.34
C GLY A 23 -28.24 8.78 -8.22
N LEU A 24 -28.73 9.00 -9.45
CA LEU A 24 -29.11 7.91 -10.36
C LEU A 24 -27.94 7.01 -10.79
N ARG A 25 -26.70 7.53 -10.82
CA ARG A 25 -25.51 6.73 -11.16
C ARG A 25 -25.07 5.79 -10.04
N SER A 26 -25.35 6.13 -8.77
CA SER A 26 -25.02 5.25 -7.64
C SER A 26 -26.01 4.09 -7.47
N LEU A 27 -27.11 4.06 -8.22
CA LEU A 27 -27.98 2.89 -8.31
C LEU A 27 -27.34 1.72 -9.10
N LEU A 28 -26.44 2.02 -10.04
CA LEU A 28 -25.75 1.01 -10.85
C LEU A 28 -24.43 0.57 -10.22
N ASP A 29 -23.68 1.51 -9.64
CA ASP A 29 -22.47 1.25 -8.87
C ASP A 29 -22.38 2.25 -7.70
N PRO A 30 -22.76 1.85 -6.47
CA PRO A 30 -22.86 2.76 -5.34
C PRO A 30 -21.51 3.27 -4.83
N LEU A 31 -20.41 2.59 -5.18
CA LEU A 31 -19.06 2.93 -4.70
C LEU A 31 -18.21 3.61 -5.76
N ARG A 32 -18.68 3.69 -7.01
CA ARG A 32 -17.98 4.43 -8.07
C ARG A 32 -17.66 5.87 -7.64
N GLY A 33 -18.64 6.59 -7.10
CA GLY A 33 -18.38 7.98 -6.69
C GLY A 33 -17.44 8.11 -5.49
N ALA A 34 -17.25 7.06 -4.68
CA ALA A 34 -16.23 7.03 -3.64
C ALA A 34 -14.82 6.91 -4.27
N VAL A 35 -14.66 6.11 -5.33
CA VAL A 35 -13.40 6.03 -6.11
C VAL A 35 -13.12 7.38 -6.78
N GLU A 36 -14.13 7.96 -7.43
CA GLU A 36 -14.02 9.28 -8.07
C GLU A 36 -13.59 10.36 -7.07
N THR A 37 -14.14 10.32 -5.86
CA THR A 37 -13.79 11.22 -4.75
C THR A 37 -12.35 11.02 -4.28
N ALA A 38 -11.93 9.79 -4.00
CA ALA A 38 -10.59 9.49 -3.51
C ALA A 38 -9.52 9.92 -4.53
N VAL A 39 -9.71 9.57 -5.80
CA VAL A 39 -8.81 9.95 -6.90
C VAL A 39 -8.75 11.48 -7.05
N ALA A 40 -9.91 12.15 -7.07
CA ALA A 40 -9.95 13.61 -7.21
C ALA A 40 -9.25 14.32 -6.06
N ASP A 41 -9.43 13.85 -4.82
CA ASP A 41 -8.80 14.44 -3.64
C ASP A 41 -7.27 14.25 -3.66
N GLN A 42 -6.77 13.06 -4.01
CA GLN A 42 -5.33 12.81 -4.13
C GLN A 42 -4.68 13.69 -5.22
N VAL A 43 -5.32 13.80 -6.38
CA VAL A 43 -4.85 14.68 -7.47
C VAL A 43 -4.87 16.15 -7.02
N ARG A 44 -5.96 16.61 -6.38
CA ARG A 44 -6.08 17.99 -5.88
C ARG A 44 -5.10 18.31 -4.75
N ALA A 45 -4.74 17.34 -3.93
CA ALA A 45 -3.73 17.48 -2.89
C ALA A 45 -2.31 17.58 -3.49
N GLY A 46 -2.12 17.22 -4.77
CA GLY A 46 -0.82 17.29 -5.45
C GLY A 46 0.04 16.03 -5.27
N VAL A 47 -0.56 14.87 -5.00
CA VAL A 47 0.15 13.60 -4.85
C VAL A 47 0.73 13.13 -6.20
N ASP A 48 2.02 12.78 -6.23
CA ASP A 48 2.73 12.40 -7.46
C ASP A 48 2.41 10.99 -7.97
N ILE A 49 2.15 10.05 -7.06
CA ILE A 49 1.75 8.67 -7.39
C ILE A 49 0.48 8.36 -6.59
N ILE A 50 -0.67 8.34 -7.27
CA ILE A 50 -1.96 8.14 -6.60
C ILE A 50 -2.34 6.65 -6.54
N SER A 51 -3.39 6.32 -5.79
CA SER A 51 -4.10 5.03 -5.82
C SER A 51 -5.55 5.23 -6.26
N ASP A 52 -6.32 4.13 -6.31
CA ASP A 52 -7.79 4.18 -6.45
C ASP A 52 -8.54 4.38 -5.13
N GLY A 53 -7.83 4.49 -4.00
CA GLY A 53 -8.39 4.65 -2.66
C GLY A 53 -8.95 3.38 -2.02
N GLN A 54 -8.95 2.23 -2.73
CA GLN A 54 -9.44 0.92 -2.27
C GLN A 54 -10.82 0.94 -1.58
N VAL A 55 -11.72 1.86 -1.94
CA VAL A 55 -12.96 2.16 -1.19
C VAL A 55 -14.02 1.04 -1.18
N ARG A 56 -13.80 -0.08 -1.87
CA ARG A 56 -14.78 -1.17 -2.08
C ARG A 56 -14.90 -2.21 -0.97
N GLY A 57 -14.32 -1.96 0.20
CA GLY A 57 -14.41 -2.83 1.38
C GLY A 57 -13.20 -2.67 2.28
N ASP A 58 -13.13 -3.44 3.36
CA ASP A 58 -11.87 -3.61 4.08
C ASP A 58 -10.84 -4.38 3.24
N MET A 59 -9.57 -4.32 3.64
CA MET A 59 -8.46 -4.88 2.87
C MET A 59 -8.55 -6.40 2.67
N ILE A 60 -9.32 -7.12 3.48
CA ILE A 60 -9.48 -8.57 3.37
C ILE A 60 -10.68 -8.87 2.48
N THR A 61 -11.86 -8.38 2.87
CA THR A 61 -13.13 -8.66 2.18
C THR A 61 -13.09 -8.25 0.71
N ALA A 62 -12.42 -7.13 0.38
CA ALA A 62 -12.31 -6.64 -0.99
C ALA A 62 -11.64 -7.66 -1.94
N PHE A 63 -10.69 -8.45 -1.44
CA PHE A 63 -9.97 -9.44 -2.24
C PHE A 63 -10.64 -10.82 -2.18
N VAL A 64 -10.97 -11.29 -0.98
CA VAL A 64 -11.38 -12.70 -0.79
C VAL A 64 -12.79 -13.01 -1.29
N SER A 65 -13.67 -12.00 -1.39
CA SER A 65 -15.07 -12.20 -1.83
C SER A 65 -15.22 -12.77 -3.24
N HIS A 66 -14.18 -12.67 -4.07
CA HIS A 66 -14.18 -13.11 -5.47
C HIS A 66 -13.23 -14.28 -5.74
N LEU A 67 -12.58 -14.81 -4.71
CA LEU A 67 -11.67 -15.95 -4.83
C LEU A 67 -12.45 -17.27 -4.70
N PRO A 68 -12.42 -18.15 -5.72
CA PRO A 68 -12.94 -19.51 -5.58
C PRO A 68 -12.27 -20.22 -4.40
N GLY A 69 -13.04 -21.01 -3.65
CA GLY A 69 -12.58 -21.68 -2.42
C GLY A 69 -12.85 -20.89 -1.13
N ILE A 70 -13.28 -19.63 -1.22
CA ILE A 70 -13.63 -18.79 -0.07
C ILE A 70 -15.12 -18.41 -0.12
N LYS A 71 -15.79 -18.48 1.04
CA LYS A 71 -17.16 -18.02 1.24
C LYS A 71 -17.23 -17.12 2.48
N GLY A 72 -17.47 -15.82 2.27
CA GLY A 72 -17.34 -14.83 3.34
C GLY A 72 -15.90 -14.78 3.85
N GLN A 73 -15.68 -15.03 5.14
CA GLN A 73 -14.35 -15.14 5.73
C GLN A 73 -13.91 -16.59 5.99
N SER A 74 -14.61 -17.58 5.41
CA SER A 74 -14.31 -19.00 5.58
C SER A 74 -13.70 -19.60 4.32
N VAL A 75 -12.56 -20.24 4.44
CA VAL A 75 -11.96 -21.06 3.38
C VAL A 75 -12.65 -22.42 3.42
N VAL A 76 -13.46 -22.70 2.41
CA VAL A 76 -14.32 -23.89 2.32
C VAL A 76 -13.84 -24.90 1.27
N GLY A 77 -12.80 -24.55 0.53
CA GLY A 77 -12.16 -25.39 -0.47
C GLY A 77 -10.80 -24.84 -0.86
N ARG A 78 -10.16 -25.45 -1.86
CA ARG A 78 -8.88 -24.95 -2.36
C ARG A 78 -9.05 -23.58 -3.04
N VAL A 79 -8.23 -22.61 -2.63
CA VAL A 79 -8.17 -21.28 -3.22
C VAL A 79 -7.62 -21.36 -4.63
N GLN A 80 -8.25 -20.65 -5.56
CA GLN A 80 -7.85 -20.59 -6.96
C GLN A 80 -7.81 -19.13 -7.44
N PRO A 81 -7.12 -18.85 -8.57
CA PRO A 81 -7.16 -17.53 -9.19
C PRO A 81 -8.60 -17.08 -9.49
N PRO A 82 -8.93 -15.79 -9.33
CA PRO A 82 -10.24 -15.28 -9.66
C PRO A 82 -10.47 -15.29 -11.19
N ALA A 83 -11.73 -15.46 -11.61
CA ALA A 83 -12.09 -15.48 -13.02
C ALA A 83 -11.95 -14.10 -13.71
N LYS A 84 -11.94 -13.02 -12.92
CA LYS A 84 -11.76 -11.63 -13.37
C LYS A 84 -10.81 -10.92 -12.40
N PRO A 85 -10.07 -9.90 -12.87
CA PRO A 85 -9.29 -9.06 -11.97
C PRO A 85 -10.16 -8.40 -10.89
N LEU A 86 -9.59 -8.23 -9.70
CA LEU A 86 -10.26 -7.83 -8.47
C LEU A 86 -10.38 -6.30 -8.37
N THR A 87 -9.28 -5.56 -8.55
CA THR A 87 -9.19 -4.12 -8.31
C THR A 87 -8.98 -3.31 -9.60
N VAL A 88 -8.54 -3.97 -10.68
CA VAL A 88 -8.16 -3.31 -11.96
C VAL A 88 -9.23 -2.37 -12.52
N ALA A 89 -10.52 -2.62 -12.29
CA ALA A 89 -11.58 -1.74 -12.79
C ALA A 89 -11.49 -0.32 -12.22
N ASP A 90 -11.26 -0.19 -10.91
CA ASP A 90 -11.11 1.11 -10.24
C ASP A 90 -9.73 1.72 -10.54
N THR A 91 -8.70 0.88 -10.58
CA THR A 91 -7.36 1.32 -10.97
C THR A 91 -7.33 1.92 -12.38
N LYS A 92 -8.08 1.34 -13.33
CA LYS A 92 -8.24 1.92 -14.68
C LYS A 92 -8.94 3.27 -14.67
N TYR A 93 -9.90 3.48 -13.78
CA TYR A 93 -10.48 4.80 -13.59
C TYR A 93 -9.43 5.78 -13.08
N ALA A 94 -8.65 5.45 -12.05
CA ALA A 94 -7.57 6.30 -11.55
C ALA A 94 -6.55 6.64 -12.65
N LEU A 95 -6.14 5.66 -13.47
CA LEU A 95 -5.24 5.84 -14.61
C LEU A 95 -5.81 6.78 -15.69
N SER A 96 -7.14 6.87 -15.81
CA SER A 96 -7.78 7.85 -16.72
C SER A 96 -7.71 9.29 -16.20
N GLN A 97 -7.45 9.48 -14.90
CA GLN A 97 -7.42 10.79 -14.23
C GLN A 97 -5.99 11.25 -13.92
N HIS A 98 -5.02 10.34 -13.82
CA HIS A 98 -3.65 10.66 -13.45
C HIS A 98 -2.63 9.74 -14.14
N ALA A 99 -1.46 10.29 -14.51
CA ALA A 99 -0.46 9.57 -15.29
C ALA A 99 0.30 8.50 -14.48
N LYS A 100 0.46 8.71 -13.17
CA LYS A 100 1.16 7.79 -12.27
C LYS A 100 0.19 7.28 -11.21
N VAL A 101 -0.13 6.00 -11.29
CA VAL A 101 -1.00 5.29 -10.35
C VAL A 101 -0.29 4.04 -9.89
N LYS A 102 -0.36 3.70 -8.61
CA LYS A 102 0.08 2.40 -8.11
C LYS A 102 -1.09 1.43 -7.97
N GLY A 103 -0.86 0.18 -8.35
CA GLY A 103 -1.76 -0.93 -8.05
C GLY A 103 -1.48 -1.46 -6.65
N ILE A 104 -2.49 -1.93 -5.94
CA ILE A 104 -2.34 -2.38 -4.55
C ILE A 104 -3.00 -3.74 -4.37
N ILE A 105 -2.29 -4.66 -3.73
CA ILE A 105 -2.73 -6.00 -3.38
C ILE A 105 -2.58 -6.18 -1.88
N THR A 106 -3.65 -6.61 -1.20
CA THR A 106 -3.49 -7.09 0.17
C THR A 106 -2.70 -8.39 0.16
N GLY A 107 -1.63 -8.44 0.96
CA GLY A 107 -0.67 -9.52 0.97
C GLY A 107 -1.26 -10.87 1.40
N PRO A 108 -0.72 -11.99 0.90
CA PRO A 108 -1.25 -13.33 1.17
C PRO A 108 -1.30 -13.70 2.66
N SER A 109 -0.33 -13.25 3.46
CA SER A 109 -0.25 -13.57 4.89
C SER A 109 -1.32 -12.84 5.68
N THR A 110 -1.53 -11.57 5.35
CA THR A 110 -2.60 -10.74 5.92
C THR A 110 -3.98 -11.28 5.56
N LEU A 111 -4.18 -11.67 4.29
CA LEU A 111 -5.42 -12.33 3.88
C LEU A 111 -5.64 -13.64 4.65
N ALA A 112 -4.63 -14.51 4.71
CA ALA A 112 -4.74 -15.78 5.42
C ALA A 112 -4.99 -15.62 6.93
N HIS A 113 -4.48 -14.55 7.53
CA HIS A 113 -4.69 -14.25 8.95
C HIS A 113 -6.16 -13.94 9.26
N GLY A 114 -6.82 -13.14 8.41
CA GLY A 114 -8.24 -12.80 8.59
C GLY A 114 -9.24 -13.86 8.11
N LEU A 115 -8.77 -15.03 7.67
CA LEU A 115 -9.60 -16.12 7.19
C LEU A 115 -9.63 -17.29 8.17
N ARG A 116 -10.80 -17.93 8.28
CA ARG A 116 -11.00 -19.18 9.01
C ARG A 116 -10.89 -20.36 8.04
N ILE A 117 -10.03 -21.32 8.34
CA ILE A 117 -9.91 -22.56 7.55
C ILE A 117 -10.99 -23.55 7.98
N GLU A 118 -11.91 -23.88 7.06
CA GLU A 118 -13.03 -24.82 7.26
C GLU A 118 -13.03 -25.93 6.20
N THR A 119 -11.84 -26.34 5.78
CA THR A 119 -11.64 -27.40 4.78
C THR A 119 -10.44 -28.27 5.13
N PRO A 120 -10.44 -29.58 4.80
CA PRO A 120 -9.26 -30.43 4.93
C PRO A 120 -8.18 -30.16 3.88
N ASN A 121 -8.41 -29.27 2.89
CA ASN A 121 -7.41 -28.94 1.87
C ASN A 121 -6.15 -28.26 2.42
N TYR A 122 -6.23 -27.67 3.61
CA TYR A 122 -5.13 -26.95 4.25
C TYR A 122 -4.89 -27.51 5.64
N ARG A 123 -3.63 -27.88 5.91
CA ARG A 123 -3.19 -28.34 7.24
C ARG A 123 -2.88 -27.18 8.19
N GLY A 124 -2.53 -26.03 7.62
CA GLY A 124 -2.11 -24.84 8.33
C GLY A 124 -2.27 -23.58 7.48
N ARG A 125 -2.02 -22.43 8.10
CA ARG A 125 -2.17 -21.13 7.44
C ARG A 125 -1.09 -20.92 6.38
N GLU A 126 0.08 -21.50 6.57
CA GLU A 126 1.24 -21.42 5.69
C GLU A 126 0.92 -21.97 4.29
N GLU A 127 0.18 -23.09 4.21
CA GLU A 127 -0.26 -23.66 2.93
C GLU A 127 -1.28 -22.75 2.23
N LEU A 128 -2.19 -22.14 3.01
CA LEU A 128 -3.16 -21.18 2.49
C LEU A 128 -2.47 -19.92 1.95
N VAL A 129 -1.43 -19.42 2.64
CA VAL A 129 -0.64 -18.26 2.21
C VAL A 129 -0.04 -18.48 0.82
N LEU A 130 0.51 -19.66 0.54
CA LEU A 130 1.11 -19.96 -0.75
C LEU A 130 0.06 -20.08 -1.88
N ASP A 131 -1.09 -20.72 -1.62
CA ASP A 131 -2.18 -20.81 -2.61
C ASP A 131 -2.82 -19.42 -2.86
N LEU A 132 -2.94 -18.57 -1.83
CA LEU A 132 -3.37 -17.17 -1.97
C LEU A 132 -2.38 -16.37 -2.83
N ALA A 133 -1.08 -16.50 -2.59
CA ALA A 133 -0.05 -15.86 -3.40
C ALA A 133 -0.17 -16.27 -4.87
N GLN A 134 -0.36 -17.57 -5.14
CA GLN A 134 -0.54 -18.08 -6.48
C GLN A 134 -1.82 -17.55 -7.15
N ALA A 135 -2.91 -17.37 -6.39
CA ALA A 135 -4.13 -16.76 -6.88
C ALA A 135 -3.97 -15.26 -7.20
N LEU A 136 -3.19 -14.53 -6.39
CA LEU A 136 -2.95 -13.09 -6.55
C LEU A 136 -1.94 -12.75 -7.67
N VAL A 137 -1.15 -13.72 -8.15
CA VAL A 137 -0.29 -13.54 -9.33
C VAL A 137 -1.08 -13.06 -10.55
N SER A 138 -2.31 -13.54 -10.77
CA SER A 138 -3.13 -13.06 -11.89
C SER A 138 -3.55 -11.60 -11.72
N GLU A 139 -3.78 -11.17 -10.47
CA GLU A 139 -4.11 -9.78 -10.17
C GLU A 139 -2.92 -8.85 -10.42
N ALA A 140 -1.74 -9.24 -9.94
CA ALA A 140 -0.51 -8.48 -10.16
C ALA A 140 -0.22 -8.27 -11.65
N ARG A 141 -0.36 -9.34 -12.46
CA ARG A 141 -0.22 -9.24 -13.92
C ARG A 141 -1.29 -8.36 -14.56
N ALA A 142 -2.52 -8.42 -14.07
CA ALA A 142 -3.61 -7.62 -14.60
C ALA A 142 -3.45 -6.13 -14.27
N LEU A 143 -2.94 -5.80 -13.09
CA LEU A 143 -2.56 -4.44 -12.69
C LEU A 143 -1.41 -3.90 -13.55
N GLU A 144 -0.34 -4.69 -13.72
CA GLU A 144 0.77 -4.33 -14.62
C GLU A 144 0.27 -4.09 -16.05
N ALA A 145 -0.55 -5.00 -16.60
CA ALA A 145 -1.12 -4.86 -17.94
C ALA A 145 -2.07 -3.67 -18.08
N ALA A 146 -2.64 -3.16 -16.98
CA ALA A 146 -3.43 -1.94 -16.98
C ALA A 146 -2.57 -0.67 -17.10
N GLY A 147 -1.27 -0.75 -16.81
CA GLY A 147 -0.33 0.36 -16.94
C GLY A 147 -0.03 1.09 -15.63
N VAL A 148 -0.17 0.44 -14.47
CA VAL A 148 0.26 1.03 -13.20
C VAL A 148 1.78 1.24 -13.18
N THR A 149 2.25 2.26 -12.46
CA THR A 149 3.68 2.59 -12.39
C THR A 149 4.45 1.65 -11.46
N MET A 150 3.75 1.02 -10.51
CA MET A 150 4.27 0.04 -9.55
C MET A 150 3.11 -0.76 -8.95
N VAL A 151 3.42 -1.92 -8.38
CA VAL A 151 2.46 -2.71 -7.59
C VAL A 151 2.94 -2.80 -6.15
N GLN A 152 2.08 -2.40 -5.21
CA GLN A 152 2.31 -2.54 -3.79
C GLN A 152 1.61 -3.78 -3.24
N ILE A 153 2.28 -4.46 -2.32
CA ILE A 153 1.77 -5.59 -1.56
C ILE A 153 1.77 -5.19 -0.10
N ASP A 154 0.60 -5.16 0.53
CA ASP A 154 0.44 -4.74 1.93
C ASP A 154 0.46 -5.95 2.85
N GLU A 155 1.47 -6.08 3.70
CA GLU A 155 1.59 -7.14 4.72
C GLU A 155 1.69 -6.55 6.15
N PRO A 156 0.66 -5.82 6.63
CA PRO A 156 0.64 -5.30 8.00
C PRO A 156 0.83 -6.39 9.06
N ILE A 157 0.48 -7.65 8.75
CA ILE A 157 0.63 -8.75 9.70
C ILE A 157 2.09 -9.07 10.02
N PHE A 158 3.05 -8.68 9.18
CA PHE A 158 4.47 -9.01 9.37
C PHE A 158 5.06 -8.42 10.65
N SER A 159 4.61 -7.26 11.10
CA SER A 159 5.08 -6.62 12.34
C SER A 159 4.45 -7.18 13.62
N THR A 160 3.42 -8.02 13.51
CA THR A 160 2.62 -8.44 14.68
C THR A 160 3.15 -9.68 15.39
N GLY A 161 4.12 -10.38 14.78
CA GLY A 161 4.59 -11.71 15.24
C GLY A 161 3.61 -12.86 14.95
N ALA A 162 2.44 -12.59 14.36
CA ALA A 162 1.44 -13.62 14.05
C ALA A 162 1.66 -14.36 12.72
N ALA A 163 2.59 -13.88 11.89
CA ALA A 163 2.90 -14.45 10.59
C ALA A 163 4.23 -15.23 10.61
N ASP A 164 4.26 -16.35 9.89
CA ASP A 164 5.53 -16.97 9.51
C ASP A 164 6.17 -16.11 8.41
N LEU A 165 7.20 -15.34 8.77
CA LEU A 165 7.88 -14.42 7.86
C LEU A 165 8.62 -15.14 6.73
N ALA A 166 9.05 -16.38 6.92
CA ALA A 166 9.72 -17.12 5.85
C ALA A 166 8.72 -17.49 4.75
N VAL A 167 7.54 -17.97 5.15
CA VAL A 167 6.45 -18.28 4.21
C VAL A 167 5.87 -17.01 3.61
N GLY A 168 5.65 -15.97 4.42
CA GLY A 168 5.15 -14.67 3.96
C GLY A 168 6.08 -14.04 2.93
N ARG A 169 7.38 -14.03 3.18
CA ARG A 169 8.39 -13.57 2.22
C ARG A 169 8.34 -14.37 0.92
N GLN A 170 8.27 -15.70 1.00
CA GLN A 170 8.14 -16.54 -0.19
C GLN A 170 6.89 -16.17 -1.01
N ALA A 171 5.77 -15.89 -0.35
CA ALA A 171 4.53 -15.46 -0.97
C ALA A 171 4.67 -14.09 -1.68
N VAL A 172 5.28 -13.11 -1.01
CA VAL A 172 5.55 -11.78 -1.60
C VAL A 172 6.53 -11.89 -2.77
N ASP A 173 7.62 -12.65 -2.61
CA ASP A 173 8.62 -12.90 -3.66
C ASP A 173 7.98 -13.53 -4.90
N LEU A 174 7.03 -14.47 -4.72
CA LEU A 174 6.29 -15.08 -5.82
C LEU A 174 5.51 -14.03 -6.63
N ILE A 175 4.77 -13.14 -5.95
CA ILE A 175 4.00 -12.08 -6.62
C ILE A 175 4.94 -11.05 -7.25
N ALA A 176 5.99 -10.62 -6.56
CA ALA A 176 6.94 -9.64 -7.06
C ALA A 176 7.70 -10.15 -8.31
N SER A 177 8.07 -11.44 -8.34
CA SER A 177 8.89 -12.02 -9.41
C SER A 177 8.25 -12.02 -10.80
N VAL A 178 6.92 -11.89 -10.89
CA VAL A 178 6.22 -11.87 -12.19
C VAL A 178 6.13 -10.48 -12.81
N LEU A 179 6.42 -9.43 -12.02
CA LEU A 179 6.32 -8.04 -12.42
C LEU A 179 7.61 -7.58 -13.11
N ARG A 180 7.46 -6.76 -14.15
CA ARG A 180 8.54 -6.06 -14.86
C ARG A 180 8.62 -4.59 -14.47
N ILE A 181 7.61 -4.10 -13.77
CA ILE A 181 7.57 -2.81 -13.08
C ILE A 181 7.98 -2.97 -11.61
N PRO A 182 8.34 -1.87 -10.90
CA PRO A 182 8.70 -1.93 -9.49
C PRO A 182 7.60 -2.54 -8.61
N SER A 183 8.02 -3.34 -7.64
CA SER A 183 7.18 -3.85 -6.55
C SER A 183 7.51 -3.13 -5.24
N CYS A 184 6.48 -2.86 -4.42
CA CYS A 184 6.62 -2.29 -3.08
C CYS A 184 6.05 -3.26 -2.05
N LEU A 185 6.72 -3.40 -0.91
CA LEU A 185 6.17 -4.07 0.28
C LEU A 185 5.90 -3.01 1.34
N HIS A 186 4.64 -2.86 1.73
CA HIS A 186 4.24 -2.03 2.86
C HIS A 186 4.03 -2.90 4.12
N VAL A 187 4.66 -2.52 5.23
CA VAL A 187 4.49 -3.14 6.55
C VAL A 187 4.32 -2.04 7.59
N CYS A 188 3.13 -1.95 8.19
CA CYS A 188 2.84 -0.98 9.25
C CYS A 188 3.31 -1.46 10.63
N GLY A 189 3.47 -0.54 11.59
CA GLY A 189 3.81 -0.85 12.98
C GLY A 189 5.31 -0.86 13.30
N ASN A 190 5.63 -1.41 14.48
CA ASN A 190 6.99 -1.50 14.99
C ASN A 190 7.75 -2.65 14.30
N LEU A 191 8.94 -2.36 13.75
CA LEU A 191 9.74 -3.32 12.99
C LEU A 191 10.85 -3.99 13.83
N GLY A 192 11.00 -3.65 15.11
CA GLY A 192 12.16 -4.02 15.94
C GLY A 192 12.57 -5.49 15.88
N GLU A 193 11.60 -6.40 15.92
CA GLU A 193 11.89 -7.84 15.92
C GLU A 193 11.90 -8.47 14.50
N VAL A 194 11.44 -7.73 13.49
CA VAL A 194 11.12 -8.31 12.16
C VAL A 194 11.88 -7.67 11.01
N VAL A 195 12.50 -6.51 11.21
CA VAL A 195 13.11 -5.68 10.15
C VAL A 195 14.11 -6.48 9.31
N ASP A 196 14.99 -7.26 9.93
CA ASP A 196 16.00 -8.06 9.24
C ASP A 196 15.41 -9.12 8.32
N GLU A 197 14.32 -9.77 8.73
CA GLU A 197 13.63 -10.76 7.90
C GLU A 197 12.82 -10.09 6.79
N VAL A 198 12.13 -8.99 7.09
CA VAL A 198 11.35 -8.22 6.10
C VAL A 198 12.27 -7.70 4.98
N LEU A 199 13.45 -7.16 5.32
CA LEU A 199 14.40 -6.61 4.35
C LEU A 199 15.01 -7.66 3.39
N LYS A 200 14.89 -8.96 3.69
CA LYS A 200 15.29 -10.05 2.78
C LYS A 200 14.31 -10.27 1.63
N THR A 201 13.11 -9.68 1.70
CA THR A 201 12.10 -9.77 0.65
C THR A 201 12.60 -9.12 -0.64
N GLN A 202 12.35 -9.76 -1.76
CA GLN A 202 12.79 -9.38 -3.11
C GLN A 202 11.81 -8.39 -3.75
N VAL A 203 11.64 -7.24 -3.09
CA VAL A 203 10.90 -6.09 -3.63
C VAL A 203 11.82 -4.95 -4.02
N SER A 204 11.31 -4.06 -4.87
CA SER A 204 12.05 -2.88 -5.34
C SER A 204 12.06 -1.76 -4.31
N VAL A 205 10.98 -1.62 -3.53
CA VAL A 205 10.76 -0.56 -2.54
C VAL A 205 10.21 -1.17 -1.25
N PHE A 206 10.63 -0.66 -0.10
CA PHE A 206 9.94 -0.91 1.18
C PHE A 206 9.20 0.33 1.62
N ASP A 207 8.05 0.18 2.25
CA ASP A 207 7.22 1.28 2.75
C ASP A 207 6.89 0.99 4.22
N PHE A 208 7.27 1.93 5.10
CA PHE A 208 7.22 1.77 6.57
C PHE A 208 6.77 3.04 7.27
N GLU A 209 6.34 2.86 8.52
CA GLU A 209 5.85 3.94 9.41
C GLU A 209 6.99 4.59 10.19
N PHE A 210 7.05 5.92 10.21
CA PHE A 210 8.05 6.68 10.97
C PHE A 210 7.47 7.86 11.75
N SER A 211 6.23 8.28 11.47
CA SER A 211 5.60 9.38 12.20
C SER A 211 5.13 8.91 13.57
N GLU A 212 4.35 7.82 13.63
CA GLU A 212 3.87 7.21 14.87
C GLU A 212 4.86 6.19 15.46
N ASN A 213 5.65 5.54 14.61
CA ASN A 213 6.64 4.53 15.01
C ASN A 213 8.09 5.06 14.89
N GLN A 214 8.43 6.11 15.64
CA GLN A 214 9.76 6.74 15.58
C GLN A 214 10.92 5.79 15.97
N GLU A 215 10.67 4.74 16.74
CA GLU A 215 11.65 3.69 17.06
C GLU A 215 12.21 3.01 15.80
N ASN A 216 11.42 2.97 14.71
CA ASN A 216 11.88 2.45 13.42
C ASN A 216 13.08 3.25 12.86
N LEU A 217 13.21 4.54 13.21
CA LEU A 217 14.36 5.38 12.81
C LEU A 217 15.66 4.99 13.53
N GLU A 218 15.58 4.27 14.65
CA GLU A 218 16.74 3.87 15.44
C GLU A 218 17.34 2.53 14.95
N ILE A 219 16.54 1.73 14.25
CA ILE A 219 16.89 0.37 13.82
C ILE A 219 17.09 0.24 12.30
N LEU A 220 16.73 1.27 11.52
CA LEU A 220 16.80 1.24 10.06
C LEU A 220 17.55 2.46 9.52
N SER A 221 18.47 2.21 8.59
CA SER A 221 19.23 3.23 7.87
C SER A 221 19.27 2.95 6.37
N GLY A 222 19.72 3.94 5.57
CA GLY A 222 19.90 3.75 4.12
C GLY A 222 20.85 2.62 3.74
N LYS A 223 21.78 2.22 4.63
CA LYS A 223 22.70 1.10 4.37
C LYS A 223 21.97 -0.24 4.33
N ASP A 224 20.96 -0.41 5.18
CA ASP A 224 20.19 -1.65 5.32
C ASP A 224 19.30 -1.91 4.09
N LEU A 225 18.88 -0.83 3.43
CA LEU A 225 18.10 -0.87 2.20
C LEU A 225 18.91 -1.30 0.97
N ARG A 226 20.26 -1.26 1.04
CA ARG A 226 21.18 -1.65 -0.05
C ARG A 226 20.88 -0.92 -1.37
N GLY A 227 20.54 0.37 -1.29
CA GLY A 227 20.23 1.22 -2.44
C GLY A 227 18.80 1.07 -2.98
N ARG A 228 17.92 0.31 -2.30
CA ARG A 228 16.49 0.29 -2.62
C ARG A 228 15.81 1.54 -2.06
N PRO A 229 14.86 2.16 -2.80
CA PRO A 229 14.06 3.25 -2.28
C PRO A 229 13.18 2.84 -1.09
N ILE A 230 12.74 3.84 -0.33
CA ILE A 230 11.87 3.70 0.83
C ILE A 230 10.66 4.63 0.78
N GLY A 231 9.44 4.09 0.95
CA GLY A 231 8.26 4.84 1.38
C GLY A 231 8.42 5.24 2.83
N TYR A 232 8.40 6.55 3.07
CA TYR A 232 8.67 7.16 4.36
C TYR A 232 7.39 7.75 4.94
N GLY A 233 6.74 6.96 5.80
CA GLY A 233 5.54 7.35 6.55
C GLY A 233 5.80 8.56 7.44
N CYS A 234 5.31 9.72 7.03
CA CYS A 234 5.55 11.00 7.71
C CYS A 234 4.28 11.67 8.25
N ILE A 235 3.11 11.09 7.95
CA ILE A 235 1.80 11.52 8.41
C ILE A 235 1.22 10.44 9.33
N ALA A 236 0.80 10.84 10.53
CA ALA A 236 0.13 9.97 11.48
C ALA A 236 -1.26 9.63 10.94
N SER A 237 -1.46 8.36 10.60
CA SER A 237 -2.69 7.87 9.97
C SER A 237 -3.78 7.53 10.97
N ALA A 238 -3.41 7.27 12.24
CA ALA A 238 -4.35 7.04 13.33
C ALA A 238 -4.72 8.32 14.12
N ASP A 239 -4.00 9.43 13.90
CA ASP A 239 -4.30 10.72 14.53
C ASP A 239 -5.34 11.52 13.72
N PRO A 240 -6.50 11.91 14.29
CA PRO A 240 -7.50 12.74 13.62
C PRO A 240 -7.09 14.22 13.45
N GLY A 241 -6.01 14.67 14.08
CA GLY A 241 -5.45 16.01 13.93
C GLY A 241 -4.66 16.17 12.63
N VAL A 242 -4.61 17.39 12.08
CA VAL A 242 -3.85 17.70 10.86
C VAL A 242 -2.49 18.28 11.26
N GLU A 243 -1.40 17.69 10.78
CA GLU A 243 -0.06 18.20 11.01
C GLU A 243 0.20 19.53 10.30
N SER A 244 0.95 20.42 10.95
CA SER A 244 1.46 21.62 10.28
C SER A 244 2.51 21.23 9.24
N ILE A 245 2.66 22.06 8.21
CA ILE A 245 3.68 21.84 7.16
C ILE A 245 5.07 21.77 7.79
N GLU A 246 5.36 22.63 8.76
CA GLU A 246 6.66 22.69 9.47
C GLU A 246 6.92 21.43 10.31
N THR A 247 5.87 20.77 10.79
CA THR A 247 6.00 19.48 11.49
C THR A 247 6.39 18.39 10.51
N VAL A 248 5.74 18.36 9.33
CA VAL A 248 6.06 17.40 8.29
C VAL A 248 7.46 17.64 7.72
N GLU A 249 7.87 18.89 7.45
CA GLU A 249 9.22 19.24 7.01
C GLU A 249 10.29 18.71 7.98
N LYS A 250 10.11 18.89 9.29
CA LYS A 250 11.04 18.35 10.30
C LYS A 250 11.12 16.82 10.27
N ARG A 251 9.99 16.13 10.07
CA ARG A 251 9.96 14.66 9.93
C ARG A 251 10.65 14.22 8.67
N LEU A 252 10.43 14.91 7.55
CA LEU A 252 11.10 14.62 6.27
C LEU A 252 12.60 14.85 6.38
N GLN A 253 13.07 15.91 7.02
CA GLN A 253 14.51 16.16 7.19
C GLN A 253 15.20 15.01 7.94
N LYS A 254 14.58 14.47 9.00
CA LYS A 254 15.11 13.29 9.70
C LYS A 254 15.26 12.09 8.76
N GLY A 255 14.24 11.85 7.91
CA GLY A 255 14.28 10.77 6.92
C GLY A 255 15.37 11.01 5.87
N ILE A 256 15.51 12.25 5.39
CA ILE A 256 16.53 12.64 4.40
C ILE A 256 17.93 12.40 4.96
N ASP A 257 18.17 12.75 6.22
CA ASP A 257 19.48 12.56 6.87
C ASP A 257 19.85 11.06 6.99
N LEU A 258 18.86 10.17 7.10
CA LEU A 258 19.06 8.72 7.26
C LEU A 258 19.08 7.94 5.94
N PHE A 259 18.24 8.32 4.98
CA PHE A 259 17.97 7.55 3.77
C PHE A 259 18.42 8.24 2.48
N GLY A 260 18.64 9.56 2.51
CA GLY A 260 18.91 10.38 1.34
C GLY A 260 17.63 10.76 0.59
N ALA A 261 17.54 12.04 0.20
CA ALA A 261 16.33 12.60 -0.42
C ALA A 261 15.96 11.92 -1.76
N GLU A 262 16.94 11.42 -2.50
CA GLU A 262 16.77 10.73 -3.77
C GLU A 262 16.20 9.30 -3.64
N ASN A 263 16.28 8.72 -2.44
CA ASN A 263 15.83 7.35 -2.17
C ASN A 263 14.46 7.29 -1.48
N MET A 264 13.90 8.43 -1.07
CA MET A 264 12.63 8.46 -0.34
C MET A 264 11.46 8.69 -1.28
N LEU A 265 10.35 8.00 -1.06
CA LEU A 265 9.01 8.37 -1.47
C LEU A 265 8.27 8.83 -0.21
N VAL A 266 7.58 9.97 -0.29
CA VAL A 266 6.92 10.58 0.86
C VAL A 266 5.45 10.14 0.90
N ASP A 267 5.04 9.49 1.98
CA ASP A 267 3.67 9.00 2.17
C ASP A 267 3.21 9.10 3.64
N PRO A 268 1.93 8.81 3.90
CA PRO A 268 1.44 8.59 5.25
C PRO A 268 1.94 7.27 5.85
N ASP A 269 1.88 7.15 7.17
CA ASP A 269 2.22 5.90 7.88
C ASP A 269 1.38 4.72 7.36
N CYS A 270 0.07 4.90 7.17
CA CYS A 270 -0.81 3.84 6.67
C CYS A 270 -1.92 4.43 5.77
N GLY A 271 -2.87 3.58 5.35
CA GLY A 271 -4.07 4.03 4.67
C GLY A 271 -4.91 4.98 5.53
N LEU A 272 -5.46 6.02 4.92
CA LEU A 272 -6.20 7.09 5.62
C LEU A 272 -7.70 6.80 5.79
N ARG A 273 -8.16 5.56 5.50
CA ARG A 273 -9.59 5.18 5.50
C ARG A 273 -10.31 5.55 6.79
N MET A 274 -9.65 5.44 7.92
CA MET A 274 -10.25 5.61 9.25
C MET A 274 -10.46 7.07 9.65
N LEU A 275 -9.95 8.01 8.86
CA LEU A 275 -10.09 9.44 9.10
C LEU A 275 -11.34 10.01 8.44
N GLU A 276 -11.75 11.19 8.89
CA GLU A 276 -12.70 12.01 8.15
C GLU A 276 -12.07 12.47 6.82
N ARG A 277 -12.86 12.53 5.75
CA ARG A 277 -12.37 12.92 4.41
C ARG A 277 -11.61 14.23 4.42
N GLU A 278 -12.15 15.24 5.10
CA GLU A 278 -11.54 16.57 5.14
C GLU A 278 -10.16 16.53 5.84
N VAL A 279 -10.05 15.76 6.93
CA VAL A 279 -8.77 15.55 7.63
C VAL A 279 -7.77 14.85 6.72
N ALA A 280 -8.19 13.77 6.05
CA ALA A 280 -7.34 13.03 5.11
C ALA A 280 -6.84 13.93 3.97
N PHE A 281 -7.71 14.75 3.38
CA PHE A 281 -7.35 15.70 2.32
C PHE A 281 -6.36 16.76 2.82
N GLN A 282 -6.60 17.33 4.02
CA GLN A 282 -5.73 18.33 4.61
C GLN A 282 -4.36 17.77 4.97
N LYS A 283 -4.28 16.55 5.51
CA LYS A 283 -3.04 15.83 5.77
C LYS A 283 -2.23 15.60 4.49
N LEU A 284 -2.86 15.09 3.43
CA LEU A 284 -2.19 14.91 2.13
C LEU A 284 -1.69 16.26 1.57
N THR A 285 -2.48 17.33 1.71
CA THR A 285 -2.08 18.67 1.27
C THR A 285 -0.90 19.23 2.08
N ALA A 286 -0.85 18.98 3.39
CA ALA A 286 0.29 19.38 4.21
C ALA A 286 1.56 18.63 3.82
N MET A 287 1.43 17.32 3.58
CA MET A 287 2.50 16.43 3.15
C MET A 287 3.12 16.85 1.81
N THR A 288 2.27 17.09 0.80
CA THR A 288 2.75 17.48 -0.54
C THR A 288 3.41 18.86 -0.52
N LYS A 289 2.85 19.82 0.23
CA LYS A 289 3.47 21.14 0.43
C LYS A 289 4.82 21.08 1.14
N ALA A 290 4.97 20.23 2.14
CA ALA A 290 6.24 20.04 2.84
C ALA A 290 7.31 19.46 1.89
N ALA A 291 6.96 18.41 1.14
CA ALA A 291 7.85 17.82 0.13
C ALA A 291 8.23 18.85 -0.95
N ASP A 292 7.26 19.63 -1.44
CA ASP A 292 7.49 20.68 -2.44
C ASP A 292 8.43 21.79 -1.95
N ARG A 293 8.36 22.17 -0.66
CA ARG A 293 9.23 23.20 -0.08
C ARG A 293 10.66 22.74 0.09
N LEU A 294 10.88 21.48 0.47
CA LEU A 294 12.22 20.92 0.67
C LEU A 294 12.90 20.55 -0.65
N ARG A 295 12.14 20.13 -1.65
CA ARG A 295 12.66 19.58 -2.91
C ARG A 295 13.73 20.44 -3.62
N PRO A 296 13.60 21.78 -3.74
CA PRO A 296 14.60 22.61 -4.40
C PRO A 296 16.00 22.55 -3.77
N GLU A 297 16.12 22.13 -2.51
CA GLU A 297 17.42 21.96 -1.85
C GLU A 297 18.19 20.72 -2.34
N TYR A 298 17.48 19.78 -2.99
CA TYR A 298 17.98 18.47 -3.38
C TYR A 298 17.86 18.17 -4.89
N GLU A 299 17.14 19.00 -5.65
CA GLU A 299 17.16 18.99 -7.12
C GLU A 299 18.46 19.64 -7.62
N LYS A 300 19.42 18.83 -8.06
CA LYS A 300 20.64 19.27 -8.75
C LYS A 300 20.54 19.09 -10.25
#